data_AF-A0A2M6ZFL2-F1
#
_entry.id   AF-A0A2M6ZFL2-F1
#
_cell.length_a   1.000
_cell.length_b   1.000
_cell.length_c   1.000
_cell.angle_alpha   90.00
_cell.angle_beta   90.00
_cell.angle_gamma   90.00
#
_symmetry.space_group_name_H-M   'P 1'
#
loop_
_entity.id
_entity.type
_entity.pdbx_description
1 polymer ?
#
loop_
_entity_poly.entity_id
_entity_poly.type
_entity_poly.pdbx_seq_one_letter_code
_entity_poly.pdbx_strand_id
1 'polypeptide(L)' 'INNFEDKDEYWSVEIAIPWENFSIAKAKNLPPKDKDEWRINLYRYERPIETQRYELTAWSPTYKRNFHIPERFGKVIFLE' A
#
# COMPACT_ATOMS: atom_id res chain seq x y z
N ILE A 1 23.18 -8.19 -1.52
CA ILE A 1 22.12 -7.56 -2.36
C ILE A 1 21.25 -8.68 -2.94
N ASN A 2 19.99 -8.67 -2.52
CA ASN A 2 18.99 -9.75 -2.58
C ASN A 2 19.55 -11.16 -2.30
N ASN A 3 19.99 -11.38 -1.06
CA ASN A 3 20.37 -12.68 -0.56
C ASN A 3 19.44 -13.03 0.62
N PHE A 4 18.72 -14.15 0.55
CA PHE A 4 17.79 -14.51 1.63
C PHE A 4 18.51 -15.02 2.89
N GLU A 5 19.82 -15.28 2.81
CA GLU A 5 20.65 -15.73 3.93
C GLU A 5 21.29 -14.56 4.70
N ASP A 6 21.27 -13.33 4.16
CA ASP A 6 21.75 -12.15 4.88
C ASP A 6 20.63 -11.46 5.67
N LYS A 7 21.02 -10.55 6.56
CA LYS A 7 20.11 -9.79 7.41
C LYS A 7 20.24 -8.31 7.09
N ASP A 8 19.22 -7.76 6.46
CA ASP A 8 19.09 -6.33 6.25
C ASP A 8 18.72 -5.60 7.55
N GLU A 9 19.37 -4.47 7.82
CA GLU A 9 18.99 -3.60 8.94
C GLU A 9 17.85 -2.63 8.57
N TYR A 10 17.83 -2.16 7.31
CA TYR A 10 16.83 -1.22 6.80
C TYR A 10 16.73 -1.30 5.28
N TRP A 11 15.56 -0.89 4.76
CA TRP A 11 15.34 -0.66 3.34
C TRP A 11 14.34 0.50 3.15
N SER A 12 14.41 1.13 1.98
CA SER A 12 13.45 2.14 1.53
C SER A 12 12.95 1.80 0.13
N VAL A 13 11.69 2.08 -0.15
CA VAL A 13 11.08 1.94 -1.49
C VAL A 13 10.43 3.26 -1.87
N GLU A 14 10.59 3.64 -3.13
CA GLU A 14 9.89 4.76 -3.77
C GLU A 14 9.11 4.22 -4.97
N ILE A 15 7.88 4.71 -5.16
CA ILE A 15 6.98 4.26 -6.23
C ILE A 15 6.37 5.47 -6.91
N ALA A 16 6.44 5.51 -8.24
CA ALA A 16 5.67 6.42 -9.08
C ALA A 16 4.83 5.60 -10.06
N ILE A 17 3.51 5.78 -10.02
CA ILE A 17 2.57 5.09 -10.91
C ILE A 17 1.94 6.14 -11.83
N PRO A 18 2.09 6.03 -13.16
CA PRO A 18 1.41 6.92 -14.10
C PRO A 18 -0.11 6.91 -13.91
N TRP A 19 -0.74 8.08 -14.01
CA TRP A 19 -2.19 8.20 -13.82
C TRP A 19 -2.99 7.35 -14.81
N GLU A 20 -2.52 7.23 -16.06
CA GLU A 20 -3.15 6.41 -17.10
C GLU A 20 -3.32 4.93 -16.73
N ASN A 21 -2.49 4.41 -15.83
CA ASN A 21 -2.60 3.03 -15.33
C ASN A 21 -3.88 2.81 -14.50
N PHE A 22 -4.54 3.88 -14.05
CA PHE A 22 -5.83 3.84 -13.37
C PHE A 22 -7.01 4.15 -14.30
N SER A 23 -6.83 4.15 -15.62
CA SER A 23 -7.89 4.44 -16.59
C SER A 23 -9.09 3.47 -16.51
N ILE A 24 -8.87 2.24 -16.04
CA ILE A 24 -9.94 1.26 -15.77
C ILE A 24 -10.72 1.58 -14.48
N ALA A 25 -10.16 2.43 -13.61
CA ALA A 25 -10.85 2.85 -12.40
C ALA A 25 -11.96 3.83 -12.77
N LYS A 26 -13.15 3.66 -12.19
CA LYS A 26 -14.27 4.59 -12.33
C LYS A 26 -14.08 5.85 -11.47
N ALA A 27 -12.85 6.37 -11.40
CA ALA A 27 -12.55 7.61 -10.69
C ALA A 27 -13.21 8.79 -11.43
N LYS A 28 -13.65 9.80 -10.67
CA LYS A 28 -14.33 10.98 -11.23
C LYS A 28 -13.40 11.82 -12.11
N ASN A 29 -12.15 11.99 -11.67
CA ASN A 29 -11.10 12.65 -12.44
C ASN A 29 -9.85 11.77 -12.48
N LEU A 30 -9.13 11.84 -13.59
CA LEU A 30 -7.84 11.21 -13.78
C LEU A 30 -6.98 12.12 -14.68
N PRO A 31 -5.91 12.78 -14.17
CA PRO A 31 -5.42 12.74 -12.78
C PRO A 31 -6.42 13.30 -11.74
N PRO A 32 -6.23 13.01 -10.44
CA PRO A 32 -6.98 13.66 -9.37
C PRO A 32 -6.86 15.18 -9.44
N LYS A 33 -7.95 15.87 -9.15
CA LYS A 33 -7.98 17.33 -8.97
C LYS A 33 -7.94 17.69 -7.49
N ASP A 34 -7.75 18.98 -7.18
CA ASP A 34 -7.87 19.49 -5.81
C ASP A 34 -9.15 18.98 -5.14
N LYS A 35 -8.99 18.48 -3.91
CA LYS A 35 -10.01 17.88 -3.05
C LYS A 35 -10.60 16.54 -3.53
N ASP A 36 -10.12 15.94 -4.61
CA ASP A 36 -10.54 14.58 -4.94
C ASP A 36 -10.10 13.61 -3.84
N GLU A 37 -10.99 12.68 -3.49
CA GLU A 37 -10.73 11.66 -2.48
C GLU A 37 -10.52 10.30 -3.16
N TRP A 38 -9.39 9.65 -2.86
CA TRP A 38 -9.14 8.26 -3.20
C TRP A 38 -9.13 7.39 -1.94
N ARG A 39 -9.45 6.11 -2.12
CA ARG A 39 -9.29 5.10 -1.08
C ARG A 39 -8.01 4.31 -1.33
N ILE A 40 -7.03 4.45 -0.44
CA ILE A 40 -5.71 3.83 -0.55
C ILE A 40 -5.38 3.08 0.73
N ASN A 41 -4.57 2.04 0.63
CA ASN A 41 -3.88 1.46 1.76
C ASN A 41 -2.47 1.02 1.35
N LEU A 42 -1.56 0.95 2.33
CA LEU A 42 -0.17 0.54 2.15
C LEU A 42 0.12 -0.57 3.16
N TYR A 43 0.79 -1.63 2.70
CA TYR A 43 0.99 -2.84 3.49
C TYR A 43 2.46 -3.23 3.56
N ARG A 44 2.87 -3.76 4.71
CA ARG A 44 4.08 -4.55 4.87
C ARG A 44 3.68 -5.99 5.18
N TYR A 45 4.10 -6.90 4.31
CA TYR A 45 3.96 -8.34 4.50
C TYR A 45 5.36 -8.95 4.61
N GLU A 46 5.70 -9.52 5.75
CA GLU A 46 6.94 -10.30 5.93
C GLU A 46 6.59 -11.70 6.39
N ARG A 47 7.30 -12.70 5.83
CA ARG A 47 7.20 -14.08 6.25
C ARG A 47 8.61 -14.59 6.59
N PRO A 48 9.08 -14.34 7.83
CA PRO A 48 10.40 -14.78 8.24
C PRO A 48 10.52 -16.31 8.13
N ILE A 49 11.68 -16.80 7.71
CA ILE A 49 11.97 -18.24 7.67
C ILE A 49 12.17 -18.79 9.09
N GLU A 50 12.88 -18.02 9.92
CA GLU A 50 13.29 -18.43 11.27
C GLU A 50 12.16 -18.36 12.30
N THR A 51 11.13 -17.54 12.06
CA THR A 51 10.03 -17.34 13.00
C THR A 51 8.69 -17.52 12.30
N GLN A 52 7.72 -18.15 12.98
CA GLN A 52 6.34 -18.25 12.47
C GLN A 52 5.52 -16.96 12.69
N ARG A 53 6.17 -15.84 13.07
CA ARG A 53 5.51 -14.56 13.31
C ARG A 53 5.53 -13.75 12.03
N TYR A 54 4.38 -13.67 11.36
CA TYR A 54 4.24 -12.86 10.15
C TYR A 54 4.10 -11.39 10.54
N GLU A 55 4.81 -10.54 9.80
CA GLU A 55 4.57 -9.10 9.82
C GLU A 55 3.39 -8.82 8.90
N LEU A 56 2.32 -8.25 9.45
CA LEU A 56 1.11 -7.93 8.70
C LEU A 56 0.64 -6.52 9.06
N THR A 57 1.46 -5.53 8.72
CA THR A 57 1.21 -4.13 9.05
C THR A 57 0.51 -3.43 7.89
N ALA A 58 -0.43 -2.56 8.22
CA ALA A 58 -1.17 -1.73 7.27
C ALA A 58 -1.18 -0.29 7.76
N TRP A 59 -1.12 0.68 6.84
CA TRP A 59 -1.29 2.10 7.17
C TRP A 59 -2.68 2.37 7.77
N SER A 60 -3.73 1.91 7.08
CA SER A 60 -5.10 1.91 7.62
C SER A 60 -5.44 0.53 8.19
N PRO A 61 -5.81 0.40 9.48
CA PRO A 61 -6.09 -0.88 10.11
C PRO A 61 -7.21 -1.68 9.43
N THR A 62 -6.93 -2.94 9.11
CA THR A 62 -7.90 -3.85 8.47
C THR A 62 -8.76 -4.63 9.48
N TYR A 63 -8.31 -4.72 10.75
CA TYR A 63 -8.94 -5.49 11.85
C TYR A 63 -9.15 -6.99 11.56
N LYS A 64 -8.55 -7.50 10.50
CA LYS A 64 -8.57 -8.92 10.11
C LYS A 64 -7.22 -9.27 9.50
N ARG A 65 -6.85 -10.55 9.54
CA ARG A 65 -5.66 -11.09 8.86
C ARG A 65 -5.89 -11.20 7.34
N ASN A 66 -6.25 -10.08 6.71
CA ASN A 66 -6.57 -9.95 5.30
C ASN A 66 -6.38 -8.49 4.86
N PHE A 67 -5.78 -8.28 3.69
CA PHE A 67 -5.57 -6.95 3.10
C PHE A 67 -6.62 -6.58 2.03
N HIS A 68 -7.37 -7.54 1.51
CA HIS A 68 -8.41 -7.31 0.50
C HIS A 68 -9.75 -6.90 1.14
N ILE A 69 -9.74 -5.79 1.89
CA ILE A 69 -10.93 -5.22 2.54
C ILE A 69 -11.06 -3.75 2.13
N PRO A 70 -11.60 -3.45 0.93
CA PRO A 70 -11.69 -2.09 0.40
C PRO A 70 -12.40 -1.09 1.33
N GLU A 71 -13.35 -1.56 2.15
CA GLU A 71 -14.07 -0.73 3.13
C GLU A 71 -13.17 -0.18 4.24
N ARG A 72 -11.97 -0.76 4.42
CA ARG A 72 -10.97 -0.35 5.41
C ARG A 72 -9.84 0.50 4.81
N PHE A 73 -9.85 0.76 3.51
CA PHE A 73 -8.85 1.63 2.91
C PHE A 73 -8.98 3.05 3.49
N GLY A 74 -7.84 3.66 3.78
CA GLY A 74 -7.76 5.04 4.24
C GLY A 74 -8.17 6.02 3.14
N LYS A 75 -8.49 7.24 3.53
CA LYS A 75 -8.85 8.32 2.62
C LYS A 75 -7.61 9.16 2.33
N VAL A 76 -7.31 9.35 1.06
CA VAL A 76 -6.28 10.27 0.58
C VAL A 76 -7.01 11.40 -0.14
N ILE A 77 -6.81 12.62 0.32
CA ILE A 77 -7.36 13.82 -0.29
C ILE A 77 -6.22 14.51 -1.04
N PHE A 78 -6.37 14.65 -2.35
CA PHE A 78 -5.39 15.35 -3.18
C PHE A 78 -5.55 16.86 -3.00
N LEU A 79 -4.42 17.57 -2.91
CA LEU A 79 -4.36 19.02 -2.76
C LEU A 79 -3.47 19.59 -3.89
N GLU A 80 -3.75 20.83 -4.30
CA GLU A 80 -2.86 21.65 -5.15
C GLU A 80 -1.74 22.33 -4.35
#